data_AF-A0A010SUS1-F1
#
_entry.id   AF-A0A010SUS1-F1
#
_cell.length_a   1.000
_cell.length_b   1.000
_cell.length_c   1.000
_cell.angle_alpha   90.00
_cell.angle_beta   90.00
_cell.angle_gamma   90.00
#
_symmetry.space_group_name_H-M   'P 1'
#
loop_
_entity.id
_entity.type
_entity.pdbx_description
1 polymer ?
#
loop_
_entity_poly.entity_id
_entity_poly.type
_entity_poly.pdbx_seq_one_letter_code
_entity_poly.pdbx_strand_id
1 'polypeptide(L)' 'NPLTEDQQLLDENGCRTMVGSTHLSQGLELWLLSQGDNLEVVEPSTLREKMAATAQKMAALYLK' A
#
# COMPACT_ATOMS: atom_id res chain seq x y z
N ASN A 1 -12.09 11.65 -3.55
CA ASN A 1 -12.93 10.44 -3.41
C ASN A 1 -13.43 10.38 -1.98
N PRO A 2 -14.75 10.44 -1.75
CA PRO A 2 -15.30 10.18 -0.43
C PRO A 2 -14.91 8.75 -0.01
N LEU A 3 -14.64 8.57 1.28
CA LEU A 3 -14.43 7.24 1.87
C LEU A 3 -15.72 6.43 1.72
N THR A 4 -15.59 5.13 1.46
CA THR A 4 -16.73 4.20 1.60
C THR A 4 -17.09 4.04 3.08
N GLU A 5 -18.29 3.55 3.38
CA GLU A 5 -18.81 3.47 4.76
C GLU A 5 -17.92 2.64 5.71
N ASP A 6 -17.16 1.70 5.18
CA ASP A 6 -16.24 0.83 5.91
C ASP A 6 -14.81 1.39 6.00
N GLN A 7 -14.51 2.46 5.27
CA GLN A 7 -13.21 3.10 5.28
C GLN A 7 -13.10 4.14 6.39
N GLN A 8 -12.08 3.98 7.22
CA GLN A 8 -11.77 4.88 8.34
C GLN A 8 -10.36 5.44 8.16
N LEU A 9 -10.21 6.73 8.44
CA LEU A 9 -8.91 7.38 8.56
C LEU A 9 -8.62 7.57 10.04
N LEU A 10 -7.51 6.99 10.49
CA LEU A 10 -6.98 7.12 11.83
C LEU A 10 -5.73 7.98 11.77
N ASP A 11 -5.66 9.03 12.58
CA ASP A 11 -4.44 9.82 12.75
C ASP A 11 -3.65 9.25 13.94
N GLU A 12 -2.54 8.57 13.67
CA GLU A 12 -1.70 7.92 14.68
C GLU A 12 -0.24 8.40 14.54
N ASN A 13 0.30 9.01 15.59
CA ASN A 13 1.72 9.40 15.67
C ASN A 13 2.23 10.24 14.49
N GLY A 14 1.38 11.09 13.90
CA GLY A 14 1.73 11.92 12.75
C GLY A 14 1.66 11.20 11.40
N CYS A 15 1.19 9.95 11.38
CA CYS A 15 0.87 9.19 10.17
C CYS A 15 -0.65 9.00 10.05
N ARG A 16 -1.14 8.93 8.81
CA ARG A 16 -2.55 8.63 8.52
C ARG A 16 -2.70 7.18 8.10
N THR A 17 -3.38 6.40 8.92
CA THR A 17 -3.70 5.02 8.63
C THR A 17 -5.10 4.96 8.03
N MET A 18 -5.22 4.44 6.81
CA MET A 18 -6.51 4.10 6.22
C MET A 18 -6.81 2.62 6.47
N VAL A 19 -7.92 2.33 7.12
CA VAL A 19 -8.42 0.97 7.37
C VAL A 19 -9.74 0.79 6.64
N GLY A 20 -9.93 -0.35 5.98
CA GLY A 20 -11.18 -0.68 5.32
C GLY A 20 -11.05 -1.95 4.48
N SER A 21 -12.13 -2.32 3.81
CA SER A 21 -12.15 -3.43 2.88
C SER A 21 -12.00 -2.91 1.46
N THR A 22 -11.23 -3.63 0.66
CA THR A 22 -11.10 -3.35 -0.77
C THR A 22 -10.89 -4.65 -1.53
N HIS A 23 -11.42 -4.70 -2.75
CA HIS A 23 -11.21 -5.85 -3.61
C HIS A 23 -9.75 -5.87 -4.09
N LEU A 24 -9.02 -6.92 -3.73
CA LEU A 24 -7.64 -7.11 -4.18
C LEU A 24 -7.61 -7.44 -5.68
N SER A 25 -7.34 -6.42 -6.48
CA SER A 25 -7.19 -6.52 -7.93
C SER A 25 -5.77 -6.15 -8.35
N GLN A 26 -5.36 -6.60 -9.54
CA GLN A 26 -4.08 -6.19 -10.13
C GLN A 26 -3.96 -4.66 -10.25
N GLY A 27 -5.06 -3.96 -10.55
CA GLY A 27 -5.09 -2.50 -10.63
C GLY A 27 -4.78 -1.84 -9.29
N LEU A 28 -5.32 -2.38 -8.19
CA LEU A 28 -5.01 -1.90 -6.83
C LEU A 28 -3.53 -2.12 -6.49
N GLU A 29 -2.97 -3.29 -6.82
CA GLU A 29 -1.55 -3.57 -6.57
C GLU A 29 -0.63 -2.58 -7.29
N LEU A 30 -0.90 -2.30 -8.56
CA LEU A 30 -0.14 -1.32 -9.34
C LEU A 30 -0.31 0.11 -8.78
N TRP A 31 -1.52 0.44 -8.32
CA TRP A 31 -1.78 1.73 -7.68
C TRP A 31 -1.03 1.89 -6.34
N LEU A 32 -1.00 0.85 -5.51
CA LEU A 32 -0.25 0.85 -4.26
C LEU A 32 1.25 1.04 -4.52
N LEU A 33 1.81 0.28 -5.45
CA LEU A 33 3.22 0.37 -5.83
C LEU A 33 3.60 1.74 -6.43
N SER A 34 2.67 2.39 -7.14
CA SER A 34 2.94 3.69 -7.76
C SER A 34 3.06 4.85 -6.77
N GLN A 35 2.66 4.66 -5.50
CA GLN A 35 2.80 5.69 -4.46
C GLN A 35 4.24 5.83 -3.94
N GLY A 36 5.13 4.87 -4.26
CA GLY A 36 6.52 4.90 -3.81
C GLY A 36 6.65 4.80 -2.28
N ASP A 37 7.48 5.66 -1.70
CA ASP A 37 7.77 5.73 -0.27
C ASP A 37 6.71 6.50 0.55
N ASN A 38 5.66 7.02 -0.09
CA ASN A 38 4.59 7.77 0.57
C ASN A 38 3.45 6.90 1.11
N LEU A 39 3.47 5.59 0.82
CA LEU A 39 2.45 4.65 1.26
C LEU A 39 3.09 3.32 1.63
N GLU A 40 2.65 2.76 2.75
CA GLU A 40 3.01 1.41 3.17
C GLU A 40 1.74 0.58 3.39
N VAL A 41 1.74 -0.65 2.89
CA VAL A 41 0.73 -1.64 3.28
C VAL A 41 1.12 -2.24 4.63
N VAL A 42 0.25 -2.12 5.63
CA VAL A 42 0.47 -2.71 6.96
C VAL A 42 -0.10 -4.12 7.03
N GLU A 43 -1.38 -4.28 6.71
CA GLU A 43 -2.10 -5.55 6.66
C GLU A 43 -2.94 -5.66 5.37
N PRO A 44 -3.23 -6.88 4.88
CA PRO A 44 -2.74 -8.16 5.41
C PRO A 44 -1.24 -8.35 5.13
N SER A 45 -0.54 -9.05 6.03
CA SER A 45 0.90 -9.34 5.93
C SER A 45 1.31 -9.91 4.56
N THR A 46 0.50 -10.78 3.98
CA THR A 46 0.75 -11.37 2.66
C THR A 46 0.80 -10.34 1.54
N LEU A 47 -0.03 -9.29 1.60
CA LEU A 47 0.00 -8.20 0.64
C LEU A 47 1.23 -7.31 0.89
N ARG A 48 1.54 -7.00 2.15
CA ARG A 48 2.75 -6.25 2.53
C ARG A 48 4.01 -6.92 2.00
N GLU A 49 4.17 -8.22 2.21
CA GLU A 49 5.30 -9.01 1.72
C GLU A 49 5.40 -8.96 0.18
N LYS A 50 4.28 -9.09 -0.52
CA LYS A 50 4.23 -8.99 -1.98
C LYS A 50 4.67 -7.61 -2.48
N MET A 51 4.22 -6.54 -1.84
CA MET A 51 4.62 -5.17 -2.19
C MET A 51 6.11 -4.95 -1.95
N ALA A 52 6.62 -5.36 -0.78
CA ALA A 52 8.04 -5.26 -0.44
C ALA A 52 8.93 -6.01 -1.44
N ALA A 53 8.60 -7.27 -1.76
CA ALA A 53 9.34 -8.06 -2.74
C ALA A 53 9.34 -7.41 -4.14
N THR A 54 8.23 -6.79 -4.54
CA THR A 54 8.13 -6.10 -5.82
C THR A 54 8.96 -4.82 -5.83
N ALA A 55 8.89 -4.01 -4.77
CA ALA A 55 9.72 -2.81 -4.61
C ALA A 55 11.22 -3.12 -4.63
N GLN A 56 11.65 -4.19 -3.96
CA GLN A 56 13.05 -4.64 -3.98
C GLN A 56 13.51 -5.02 -5.39
N LYS A 57 12.69 -5.77 -6.14
CA LYS A 57 12.98 -6.11 -7.54
C LYS A 57 13.09 -4.86 -8.41
N MET A 58 12.20 -3.89 -8.24
CA MET A 58 12.24 -2.62 -8.96
C MET A 58 13.52 -1.84 -8.64
N ALA A 59 13.88 -1.71 -7.36
CA ALA A 59 15.09 -1.02 -6.94
C ALA A 59 16.36 -1.67 -7.50
N ALA A 60 16.40 -3.01 -7.54
CA ALA A 60 17.53 -3.76 -8.10
C ALA A 60 17.81 -3.46 -9.57
N LEU A 61 16.83 -3.00 -10.36
CA LEU A 61 17.03 -2.59 -11.76
C LEU A 61 17.93 -1.36 -11.91
N TYR A 62 18.09 -0.57 -10.84
CA TYR A 62 18.85 0.67 -10.85
C TYR A 62 20.19 0.58 -10.11
N LEU A 63 20.45 -0.54 -9.44
CA LEU A 63 21.75 -0.82 -8.82
C LEU A 63 22.71 -1.29 -9.92
N LYS A 64 23.59 -0.39 -10.37
CA LYS A 64 24.69 -0.68 -11.28
C LYS A 64 25.91 -1.17 -10.53
#